data_AF-A0AAE5UYZ8-F1
#
_entry.id   AF-A0AAE5UYZ8-F1
#
_cell.length_a   1.000
_cell.length_b   1.000
_cell.length_c   1.000
_cell.angle_alpha   90.00
_cell.angle_beta   90.00
_cell.angle_gamma   90.00
#
_symmetry.space_group_name_H-M   'P 1'
#
loop_
_entity.id
_entity.type
_entity.pdbx_description
1 polymer ?
#
loop_
_entity_poly.entity_id
_entity_poly.type
_entity_poly.pdbx_seq_one_letter_code
_entity_poly.pdbx_strand_id
1 'polypeptide(L)'
;MKKQLKTTFLICTIALFIGSCSSDDGSVFDTPIPDNTGGDDGDDTDEPEVATIVFNEAVPSSNITSASASGEAGTNVTGRVIFTSDATTQRRMYITQNYLGQGEMPFSSFDLESDDLDKALKADGSIDLDGATKKEIDFSFPLPVPDIENGEIVYSFWTTTGKGDFRDSSKRLALGVGQITVTVGTGANPVAEVREFTDIKLFAPAQDGSTESFFSLLNETVYRIDVGPEFRAFWDFGYYYGASGASAEDNASFASTEQYDASFGFDVEGLKPGAEEENAATETLNKMFFATSTTIDVAAFDAIALNSELNFITSSSTQKITNLSVGDIIEFVDNYGKKGLIKITAIEPGFNNNDFIEFDVKIQP
;
A
#
# COMPACT_ATOMS: atom_id res chain seq x y z
N MET A 1 21.94 -74.05 -7.43
CA MET A 1 22.99 -74.79 -6.68
C MET A 1 24.09 -73.81 -6.29
N LYS A 2 24.42 -73.73 -4.98
CA LYS A 2 25.65 -73.22 -4.32
C LYS A 2 26.12 -71.79 -4.67
N LYS A 3 25.96 -70.77 -3.79
CA LYS A 3 26.72 -70.42 -2.55
C LYS A 3 28.25 -70.29 -2.73
N GLN A 4 28.78 -69.10 -2.38
CA GLN A 4 29.81 -68.79 -1.34
C GLN A 4 30.62 -67.55 -1.76
N LEU A 5 30.53 -66.42 -1.05
CA LEU A 5 31.16 -66.05 0.23
C LEU A 5 32.71 -66.00 0.18
N LYS A 6 33.27 -64.78 0.31
CA LYS A 6 34.57 -64.57 0.97
C LYS A 6 34.52 -63.31 1.85
N THR A 7 34.63 -63.58 3.14
CA THR A 7 34.87 -62.70 4.29
C THR A 7 36.37 -62.38 4.39
N THR A 8 36.75 -61.21 4.96
CA THR A 8 37.89 -60.91 5.88
C THR A 8 37.91 -59.36 6.03
N PHE A 9 37.52 -58.68 7.12
CA PHE A 9 37.90 -58.61 8.55
C PHE A 9 39.13 -57.73 8.87
N LEU A 10 38.98 -56.93 9.96
CA LEU A 10 39.96 -56.11 10.74
C LEU A 10 40.09 -54.62 10.36
N ILE A 11 40.17 -53.58 11.24
CA ILE A 11 39.66 -53.16 12.58
C ILE A 11 40.36 -51.79 12.88
N CYS A 12 39.72 -50.87 13.64
CA CYS A 12 40.23 -49.62 14.25
C CYS A 12 40.49 -48.44 13.28
N THR A 13 39.95 -47.23 13.50
CA THR A 13 40.20 -46.40 14.70
C THR A 13 39.04 -45.43 14.98
N ILE A 14 38.76 -45.26 16.27
CA ILE A 14 37.87 -44.26 16.89
C ILE A 14 38.39 -42.84 16.62
N ALA A 15 37.53 -41.95 16.13
CA ALA A 15 37.66 -40.53 16.34
C ALA A 15 36.28 -39.95 16.65
N LEU A 16 36.06 -39.70 17.94
CA LEU A 16 35.03 -38.81 18.47
C LEU A 16 35.27 -37.42 17.87
N PHE A 17 34.35 -36.93 17.02
CA PHE A 17 34.23 -35.50 16.82
C PHE A 17 33.29 -34.94 17.89
N ILE A 18 33.97 -34.39 18.88
CA ILE A 18 33.49 -33.46 19.90
C ILE A 18 32.93 -32.23 19.17
N GLY A 19 31.90 -31.63 19.76
CA GLY A 19 31.15 -30.51 19.19
C GLY A 19 32.03 -29.38 18.66
N SER A 20 31.64 -28.89 17.48
CA SER A 20 31.89 -27.52 17.09
C SER A 20 30.58 -26.77 17.31
N CYS A 21 30.47 -26.12 18.46
CA CYS A 21 29.68 -24.90 18.53
C CYS A 21 30.30 -23.95 17.50
N SER A 22 29.64 -23.68 16.37
CA SER A 22 29.81 -22.36 15.77
C SER A 22 28.96 -21.44 16.63
N SER A 23 29.60 -20.84 17.62
CA SER A 23 29.15 -19.59 18.22
C SER A 23 29.17 -18.55 17.11
N ASP A 24 28.06 -18.44 16.40
CA ASP A 24 27.68 -17.23 15.68
C ASP A 24 26.92 -16.36 16.68
N ASP A 25 27.65 -15.90 17.71
CA ASP A 25 27.26 -14.72 18.49
C ASP A 25 27.85 -13.50 17.77
N GLY A 26 27.36 -13.26 16.55
CA GLY A 26 27.42 -11.96 15.93
C GLY A 26 26.30 -11.13 16.56
N SER A 27 26.57 -10.59 17.75
CA SER A 27 25.70 -9.61 18.38
C SER A 27 25.58 -8.39 17.45
N VAL A 28 24.43 -8.24 16.79
CA VAL A 28 24.04 -7.05 16.01
C VAL A 28 23.95 -5.76 16.86
N PHE A 29 24.13 -5.85 18.18
CA PHE A 29 24.12 -4.71 19.09
C PHE A 29 25.35 -3.79 19.04
N ASP A 30 26.31 -4.02 18.15
CA ASP A 30 27.48 -3.13 18.02
C ASP A 30 27.32 -2.00 16.99
N THR A 31 26.13 -1.81 16.39
CA THR A 31 25.87 -0.53 15.71
C THR A 31 25.46 0.52 16.74
N PRO A 32 26.18 1.64 16.88
CA PRO A 32 25.82 2.68 17.83
C PRO A 32 24.41 3.17 17.54
N ILE A 33 23.52 3.07 18.53
CA ILE A 33 22.30 3.87 18.57
C ILE A 33 22.80 5.32 18.72
N PRO A 34 22.43 6.27 17.84
CA PRO A 34 22.82 7.66 18.01
C PRO A 34 22.32 8.16 19.37
N ASP A 35 23.26 8.48 20.25
CA ASP A 35 22.98 8.99 21.58
C ASP A 35 22.50 10.44 21.45
N ASN A 36 21.21 10.67 21.67
CA ASN A 36 20.62 12.00 21.65
C ASN A 36 20.70 12.71 23.02
N THR A 37 21.59 12.25 23.92
CA THR A 37 21.89 12.95 25.17
C THR A 37 23.17 13.75 25.04
N GLY A 38 23.00 15.08 24.90
CA GLY A 38 24.10 16.03 24.75
C GLY A 38 25.23 15.83 25.75
N GLY A 39 26.39 15.47 25.22
CA GLY A 39 27.67 15.37 25.91
C GLY A 39 28.77 15.78 24.95
N ASP A 40 29.27 16.99 25.15
CA ASP A 40 30.44 17.59 24.50
C ASP A 40 31.68 16.71 24.72
N ASP A 41 32.14 16.02 23.68
CA ASP A 41 33.52 15.54 23.56
C ASP A 41 33.91 15.58 22.07
N GLY A 42 34.73 16.57 21.72
CA GLY A 42 35.15 16.84 20.34
C GLY A 42 35.99 15.74 19.71
N ASP A 43 35.47 15.20 18.62
CA ASP A 43 36.25 14.64 17.51
C ASP A 43 35.49 14.96 16.21
N ASP A 44 35.95 16.00 15.50
CA ASP A 44 35.39 16.51 14.23
C ASP A 44 35.69 15.52 13.08
N THR A 45 35.02 14.37 13.11
CA THR A 45 34.57 13.72 11.88
C THR A 45 33.05 13.61 11.99
N ASP A 46 32.37 14.72 11.68
CA ASP A 46 30.91 14.79 11.55
C ASP A 46 30.47 13.79 10.46
N GLU A 47 30.32 12.51 10.81
CA GLU A 47 29.49 11.63 10.01
C GLU A 47 28.08 12.23 10.05
N PRO A 48 27.45 12.45 8.87
CA PRO A 48 26.15 13.07 8.83
C PRO A 48 25.16 12.26 9.67
N GLU A 49 24.45 12.92 10.58
CA GLU A 49 23.41 12.29 11.39
C GLU A 49 22.36 11.66 10.47
N VAL A 50 22.30 10.33 10.43
CA VAL A 50 21.37 9.58 9.59
C VAL A 50 20.01 9.54 10.28
N ALA A 51 18.97 10.03 9.61
CA ALA A 51 17.61 9.96 10.14
C ALA A 51 17.20 8.49 10.30
N THR A 52 17.16 8.03 11.56
CA THR A 52 17.03 6.61 11.89
C THR A 52 15.74 6.36 12.67
N ILE A 53 14.91 5.45 12.18
CA ILE A 53 13.79 4.89 12.96
C ILE A 53 14.12 3.48 13.44
N VAL A 54 13.65 3.14 14.64
CA VAL A 54 13.96 1.89 15.31
C VAL A 54 12.69 1.31 15.93
N PHE A 55 12.44 0.04 15.67
CA PHE A 55 11.39 -0.74 16.31
C PHE A 55 11.96 -2.04 16.85
N ASN A 56 11.74 -2.29 18.12
CA ASN A 56 12.11 -3.52 18.80
C ASN A 56 10.88 -4.11 19.50
N GLU A 57 10.40 -5.26 19.02
CA GLU A 57 9.23 -5.95 19.59
C GLU A 57 9.41 -6.30 21.07
N ALA A 58 10.62 -6.77 21.45
CA ALA A 58 10.93 -7.19 22.81
C ALA A 58 11.14 -6.02 23.76
N VAL A 59 11.56 -4.86 23.24
CA VAL A 59 11.81 -3.63 24.02
C VAL A 59 11.09 -2.44 23.39
N PRO A 60 9.75 -2.35 23.45
CA PRO A 60 9.01 -1.26 22.81
C PRO A 60 9.38 0.14 23.35
N SER A 61 9.94 0.21 24.56
CA SER A 61 10.42 1.46 25.16
C SER A 61 11.66 2.05 24.49
N SER A 62 12.39 1.27 23.67
CA SER A 62 13.53 1.76 22.89
C SER A 62 13.14 2.16 21.47
N ASN A 63 11.85 2.15 21.13
CA ASN A 63 11.42 2.50 19.78
C ASN A 63 11.64 3.98 19.49
N ILE A 64 12.19 4.26 18.31
CA ILE A 64 12.30 5.58 17.72
C ILE A 64 11.32 5.59 16.54
N THR A 65 10.11 6.11 16.79
CA THR A 65 9.01 6.08 15.81
C THR A 65 9.06 7.26 14.85
N SER A 66 9.92 8.25 15.09
CA SER A 66 10.05 9.42 14.24
C SER A 66 11.50 9.89 14.19
N ALA A 67 11.97 10.23 13.00
CA ALA A 67 13.23 10.92 12.77
C ALA A 67 13.04 12.07 11.78
N SER A 68 13.98 12.99 11.76
CA SER A 68 13.93 14.16 10.88
C SER A 68 15.29 14.43 10.27
N ALA A 69 15.30 14.98 9.06
CA ALA A 69 16.48 15.48 8.41
C ALA A 69 16.18 16.74 7.61
N SER A 70 17.22 17.52 7.33
CA SER A 70 17.13 18.65 6.40
C SER A 70 17.67 18.23 5.04
N GLY A 71 16.93 18.54 3.98
CA GLY A 71 17.30 18.22 2.60
C GLY A 71 17.60 19.47 1.78
N GLU A 72 18.53 19.36 0.85
CA GLU A 72 18.72 20.36 -0.21
C GLU A 72 17.90 19.94 -1.46
N ALA A 73 17.28 20.91 -2.12
CA ALA A 73 16.47 20.66 -3.30
C ALA A 73 17.28 19.95 -4.39
N GLY A 74 16.74 18.86 -4.95
CA GLY A 74 17.39 18.07 -5.99
C GLY A 74 18.48 17.11 -5.49
N THR A 75 18.64 16.93 -4.18
CA THR A 75 19.60 15.96 -3.59
C THR A 75 18.90 14.73 -3.01
N ASN A 76 19.66 13.88 -2.30
CA ASN A 76 19.13 12.82 -1.47
C ASN A 76 19.54 13.04 -0.02
N VAL A 77 18.75 12.52 0.91
CA VAL A 77 19.08 12.40 2.34
C VAL A 77 19.11 10.92 2.70
N THR A 78 20.10 10.46 3.46
CA THR A 78 20.13 9.06 3.92
C THR A 78 19.12 8.85 5.05
N GLY A 79 18.19 7.93 4.86
CA GLY A 79 17.35 7.39 5.92
C GLY A 79 17.80 5.98 6.30
N ARG A 80 17.65 5.60 7.57
CA ARG A 80 17.91 4.24 8.07
C ARG A 80 16.69 3.71 8.83
N VAL A 81 16.39 2.43 8.62
CA VAL A 81 15.22 1.78 9.20
C VAL A 81 15.65 0.47 9.83
N ILE A 82 15.35 0.33 11.12
CA ILE A 82 15.66 -0.88 11.89
C ILE A 82 14.35 -1.48 12.45
N PHE A 83 14.01 -2.68 12.02
CA PHE A 83 12.91 -3.48 12.59
C PHE A 83 13.44 -4.80 13.16
N THR A 84 13.34 -4.95 14.48
CA THR A 84 13.72 -6.15 15.23
C THR A 84 12.50 -6.78 15.89
N SER A 85 12.27 -8.05 15.60
CA SER A 85 11.18 -8.87 16.12
C SER A 85 11.73 -10.19 16.67
N ASP A 86 11.19 -10.65 17.79
CA ASP A 86 11.48 -11.99 18.34
C ASP A 86 10.33 -12.97 18.05
N ALA A 87 9.08 -12.53 18.17
CA ALA A 87 7.89 -13.37 18.09
C ALA A 87 7.17 -13.26 16.74
N THR A 88 7.03 -12.06 16.19
CA THR A 88 6.22 -11.81 14.98
C THR A 88 7.00 -12.02 13.68
N THR A 89 6.45 -12.74 12.70
CA THR A 89 7.12 -12.88 11.40
C THR A 89 6.79 -11.68 10.52
N GLN A 90 7.81 -10.94 10.11
CA GLN A 90 7.70 -9.85 9.15
C GLN A 90 7.75 -10.44 7.73
N ARG A 91 6.76 -10.15 6.89
CA ARG A 91 6.62 -10.74 5.53
C ARG A 91 6.70 -9.72 4.41
N ARG A 92 6.07 -8.58 4.59
CA ARG A 92 6.08 -7.49 3.61
C ARG A 92 6.43 -6.19 4.30
N MET A 93 7.06 -5.28 3.57
CA MET A 93 7.28 -3.91 4.01
C MET A 93 6.54 -2.95 3.10
N TYR A 94 5.89 -1.98 3.73
CA TYR A 94 5.15 -0.91 3.10
C TYR A 94 5.85 0.40 3.40
N ILE A 95 5.98 1.21 2.35
CA ILE A 95 6.55 2.53 2.43
C ILE A 95 5.61 3.48 1.70
N THR A 96 5.20 4.55 2.37
CA THR A 96 4.49 5.65 1.72
C THR A 96 5.32 6.91 1.74
N GLN A 97 5.05 7.80 0.79
CA GLN A 97 5.57 9.15 0.74
C GLN A 97 4.38 10.11 0.70
N ASN A 98 4.38 11.07 1.61
CA ASN A 98 3.55 12.25 1.52
C ASN A 98 4.42 13.42 1.09
N TYR A 99 4.26 13.81 -0.17
CA TYR A 99 5.00 14.91 -0.77
C TYR A 99 4.19 16.19 -0.65
N LEU A 100 4.69 17.19 0.07
CA LEU A 100 4.07 18.52 0.18
C LEU A 100 2.62 18.52 0.71
N GLY A 101 2.25 17.55 1.53
CA GLY A 101 0.90 17.43 2.06
C GLY A 101 -0.14 16.94 1.03
N GLN A 102 0.30 16.38 -0.10
CA GLN A 102 -0.55 15.84 -1.17
C GLN A 102 -1.03 14.40 -0.90
N GLY A 103 -1.09 14.01 0.37
CA GLY A 103 -1.54 12.67 0.77
C GLY A 103 -0.44 11.61 0.66
N GLU A 104 -0.64 10.50 1.37
CA GLU A 104 0.30 9.38 1.36
C GLU A 104 0.11 8.54 0.09
N MET A 105 1.20 8.31 -0.64
CA MET A 105 1.25 7.47 -1.84
C MET A 105 2.26 6.34 -1.67
N PRO A 106 2.02 5.13 -2.23
CA PRO A 106 3.01 4.06 -2.23
C PRO A 106 4.35 4.54 -2.80
N PHE A 107 5.45 4.27 -2.09
CA PHE A 107 6.78 4.66 -2.50
C PHE A 107 7.68 3.44 -2.64
N SER A 108 8.11 3.17 -3.87
CA SER A 108 9.01 2.07 -4.19
C SER A 108 10.17 2.49 -5.11
N SER A 109 10.34 3.79 -5.36
CA SER A 109 11.39 4.32 -6.24
C SER A 109 12.64 4.71 -5.45
N PHE A 110 13.37 3.71 -4.97
CA PHE A 110 14.64 3.86 -4.26
C PHE A 110 15.50 2.61 -4.43
N ASP A 111 16.81 2.76 -4.27
CA ASP A 111 17.73 1.63 -4.18
C ASP A 111 17.85 1.20 -2.71
N LEU A 112 17.71 -0.11 -2.47
CA LEU A 112 17.88 -0.67 -1.13
C LEU A 112 19.35 -0.97 -0.92
N GLU A 113 19.98 -0.28 0.03
CA GLU A 113 21.37 -0.55 0.43
C GLU A 113 21.33 -1.41 1.70
N SER A 114 21.47 -2.73 1.52
CA SER A 114 21.52 -3.70 2.61
C SER A 114 22.40 -4.88 2.22
N ASP A 115 23.15 -5.40 3.18
CA ASP A 115 23.96 -6.62 3.00
C ASP A 115 23.10 -7.90 3.08
N ASP A 116 21.90 -7.80 3.69
CA ASP A 116 21.07 -8.96 4.07
C ASP A 116 19.66 -8.95 3.47
N LEU A 117 19.31 -7.90 2.71
CA LEU A 117 18.02 -7.74 2.06
C LEU A 117 18.20 -7.34 0.60
N ASP A 118 17.66 -8.17 -0.29
CA ASP A 118 17.50 -7.82 -1.69
C ASP A 118 16.13 -7.18 -1.90
N LYS A 119 16.07 -6.11 -2.70
CA LYS A 119 14.79 -5.48 -3.04
C LYS A 119 14.03 -6.33 -4.06
N ALA A 120 13.06 -7.10 -3.58
CA ALA A 120 12.05 -7.76 -4.40
C ALA A 120 10.70 -7.09 -4.18
N LEU A 121 10.05 -6.59 -5.24
CA LEU A 121 8.72 -6.00 -5.14
C LEU A 121 7.65 -7.07 -5.41
N LYS A 122 6.61 -7.08 -4.58
CA LYS A 122 5.34 -7.72 -4.90
C LYS A 122 4.60 -6.89 -5.93
N ALA A 123 3.62 -7.50 -6.60
CA ALA A 123 2.86 -6.81 -7.64
C ALA A 123 2.06 -5.62 -7.09
N ASP A 124 1.73 -5.67 -5.80
CA ASP A 124 1.07 -4.60 -5.05
C ASP A 124 2.00 -3.40 -4.72
N GLY A 125 3.30 -3.50 -5.02
CA GLY A 125 4.32 -2.47 -4.79
C GLY A 125 5.01 -2.55 -3.43
N SER A 126 4.56 -3.43 -2.53
CA SER A 126 5.25 -3.70 -1.27
C SER A 126 6.55 -4.48 -1.49
N ILE A 127 7.49 -4.34 -0.56
CA ILE A 127 8.73 -5.11 -0.60
C ILE A 127 8.47 -6.48 0.02
N ASP A 128 8.80 -7.53 -0.71
CA ASP A 128 8.85 -8.90 -0.22
C ASP A 128 10.06 -9.06 0.71
N LEU A 129 9.84 -9.48 1.94
CA LEU A 129 10.91 -9.70 2.91
C LEU A 129 11.35 -11.17 2.90
N ASP A 130 11.46 -11.76 1.72
CA ASP A 130 11.78 -13.17 1.42
C ASP A 130 11.21 -14.15 2.44
N GLY A 131 9.97 -14.59 2.15
CA GLY A 131 9.09 -15.35 3.02
C GLY A 131 9.70 -16.58 3.70
N ALA A 132 10.36 -16.36 4.84
CA ALA A 132 10.09 -17.00 6.12
C ALA A 132 11.15 -16.52 7.11
N THR A 133 10.73 -15.90 8.23
CA THR A 133 11.55 -15.63 9.43
C THR A 133 12.45 -14.39 9.44
N LYS A 134 12.28 -13.39 8.57
CA LYS A 134 12.97 -12.11 8.78
C LYS A 134 12.49 -11.48 10.10
N LYS A 135 13.39 -11.53 11.06
CA LYS A 135 13.24 -11.03 12.42
C LYS A 135 13.98 -9.72 12.60
N GLU A 136 15.08 -9.55 11.89
CA GLU A 136 15.88 -8.35 11.87
C GLU A 136 15.93 -7.81 10.44
N ILE A 137 15.68 -6.51 10.34
CA ILE A 137 15.68 -5.72 9.12
C ILE A 137 16.47 -4.48 9.48
N ASP A 138 17.56 -4.24 8.76
CA ASP A 138 18.37 -3.03 8.86
C ASP A 138 18.81 -2.66 7.45
N PHE A 139 18.40 -1.49 7.01
CA PHE A 139 18.78 -0.97 5.71
C PHE A 139 18.85 0.54 5.74
N SER A 140 19.71 1.06 4.89
CA SER A 140 19.73 2.48 4.54
C SER A 140 19.27 2.65 3.11
N PHE A 141 18.77 3.84 2.79
CA PHE A 141 18.32 4.15 1.44
C PHE A 141 18.33 5.66 1.23
N PRO A 142 18.60 6.11 -0.01
CA PRO A 142 18.53 7.52 -0.35
C PRO A 142 17.07 7.96 -0.45
N LEU A 143 16.69 8.92 0.40
CA LEU A 143 15.43 9.63 0.34
C LEU A 143 15.55 10.78 -0.66
N PRO A 144 14.87 10.72 -1.82
CA PRO A 144 14.93 11.79 -2.79
C PRO A 144 14.31 13.08 -2.24
N VAL A 145 15.01 14.19 -2.44
CA VAL A 145 14.52 15.53 -2.14
C VAL A 145 14.21 16.21 -3.48
N PRO A 146 12.94 16.26 -3.91
CA PRO A 146 12.58 16.89 -5.17
C PRO A 146 13.00 18.36 -5.23
N ASP A 147 13.05 18.90 -6.44
CA ASP A 147 13.42 20.30 -6.67
C ASP A 147 12.26 21.23 -6.24
N ILE A 148 12.22 21.56 -4.94
CA ILE A 148 11.19 22.39 -4.31
C ILE A 148 11.82 23.53 -3.50
N GLU A 149 11.12 24.65 -3.41
CA GLU A 149 11.58 25.80 -2.64
C GLU A 149 11.39 25.61 -1.13
N ASN A 150 10.21 25.13 -0.72
CA ASN A 150 9.84 24.88 0.68
C ASN A 150 8.87 23.71 0.78
N GLY A 151 8.98 22.94 1.87
CA GLY A 151 7.98 21.92 2.23
C GLY A 151 8.55 20.78 3.04
N GLU A 152 7.69 19.83 3.35
CA GLU A 152 8.02 18.59 4.04
C GLU A 152 7.72 17.39 3.15
N ILE A 153 8.57 16.39 3.26
CA ILE A 153 8.39 15.08 2.65
C ILE A 153 8.39 14.09 3.80
N VAL A 154 7.25 13.44 4.01
CA VAL A 154 7.10 12.47 5.10
C VAL A 154 7.10 11.09 4.49
N TYR A 155 8.03 10.25 4.92
CA TYR A 155 8.07 8.84 4.56
C TYR A 155 7.60 8.01 5.75
N SER A 156 6.59 7.17 5.55
CA SER A 156 6.07 6.27 6.58
C SER A 156 6.48 4.82 6.26
N PHE A 157 6.89 4.06 7.27
CA PHE A 157 7.41 2.69 7.16
C PHE A 157 6.71 1.76 8.14
N TRP A 158 6.30 0.60 7.65
CA TRP A 158 5.83 -0.48 8.51
C TRP A 158 5.99 -1.83 7.83
N THR A 159 5.97 -2.88 8.64
CA THR A 159 5.97 -4.27 8.16
C THR A 159 4.67 -4.96 8.53
N THR A 160 4.32 -5.99 7.77
CA THR A 160 3.08 -6.75 7.97
C THR A 160 3.36 -8.25 8.00
N THR A 161 2.44 -8.98 8.61
CA THR A 161 2.46 -10.46 8.70
C THR A 161 1.97 -11.17 7.44
N GLY A 162 1.54 -10.41 6.41
CA GLY A 162 0.95 -10.87 5.15
C GLY A 162 0.62 -9.68 4.26
N LYS A 163 -0.36 -9.80 3.37
CA LYS A 163 -0.80 -8.69 2.50
C LYS A 163 -1.32 -7.50 3.33
N GLY A 164 -0.71 -6.33 3.24
CA GLY A 164 -1.14 -5.10 3.92
C GLY A 164 -2.04 -4.22 3.05
N ASP A 165 -2.10 -2.93 3.38
CA ASP A 165 -2.76 -1.87 2.61
C ASP A 165 -2.03 -0.55 2.84
N PHE A 166 -1.62 0.11 1.75
CA PHE A 166 -0.89 1.39 1.82
C PHE A 166 -1.70 2.53 2.46
N ARG A 167 -3.03 2.38 2.59
CA ARG A 167 -3.92 3.38 3.18
C ARG A 167 -4.31 3.05 4.64
N ASP A 168 -3.99 1.85 5.11
CA ASP A 168 -4.27 1.41 6.47
C ASP A 168 -3.11 0.57 7.01
N SER A 169 -2.21 1.26 7.70
CA SER A 169 -1.04 0.68 8.33
C SER A 169 -1.38 -0.31 9.46
N SER A 170 -2.60 -0.27 10.00
CA SER A 170 -3.04 -1.24 11.02
C SER A 170 -3.35 -2.62 10.45
N LYS A 171 -3.60 -2.70 9.13
CA LYS A 171 -3.98 -3.94 8.46
C LYS A 171 -2.84 -4.94 8.48
N ARG A 172 -2.96 -5.92 9.38
CA ARG A 172 -2.01 -7.03 9.57
C ARG A 172 -0.61 -6.54 9.98
N LEU A 173 -0.55 -5.41 10.67
CA LEU A 173 0.68 -4.81 11.20
C LEU A 173 1.52 -5.84 11.96
N ALA A 174 2.81 -5.89 11.65
CA ALA A 174 3.82 -6.62 12.41
C ALA A 174 4.62 -5.66 13.29
N LEU A 175 5.35 -4.72 12.67
CA LEU A 175 6.07 -3.64 13.36
C LEU A 175 5.93 -2.32 12.60
N GLY A 176 6.10 -1.19 13.31
CA GLY A 176 5.82 0.15 12.80
C GLY A 176 4.74 0.86 13.65
N VAL A 177 4.18 1.98 13.21
CA VAL A 177 4.51 2.79 12.01
C VAL A 177 5.58 3.82 12.37
N GLY A 178 6.69 3.83 11.63
CA GLY A 178 7.75 4.82 11.80
C GLY A 178 7.73 5.89 10.72
N GLN A 179 8.18 7.10 11.03
CA GLN A 179 8.22 8.21 10.08
C GLN A 179 9.60 8.86 9.98
N ILE A 180 10.03 9.16 8.76
CA ILE A 180 11.17 10.05 8.51
C ILE A 180 10.64 11.29 7.80
N THR A 181 10.84 12.46 8.41
CA THR A 181 10.44 13.75 7.84
C THR A 181 11.65 14.49 7.29
N VAL A 182 11.66 14.75 5.98
CA VAL A 182 12.66 15.58 5.33
C VAL A 182 12.11 16.98 5.14
N THR A 183 12.75 17.97 5.78
CA THR A 183 12.39 19.38 5.68
C THR A 183 13.22 20.08 4.61
N VAL A 184 12.57 20.83 3.73
CA VAL A 184 13.21 21.71 2.74
C VAL A 184 12.78 23.15 3.01
N GLY A 185 13.76 24.07 3.01
CA GLY A 185 13.51 25.49 3.25
C GLY A 185 12.84 25.75 4.60
N THR A 186 11.67 26.38 4.61
CA THR A 186 10.90 26.67 5.83
C THR A 186 10.06 25.51 6.34
N GLY A 187 10.00 24.37 5.63
CA GLY A 187 9.10 23.27 5.94
C GLY A 187 7.60 23.56 5.74
N ALA A 188 7.27 24.71 5.15
CA ALA A 188 5.87 25.09 4.96
C ALA A 188 5.32 24.43 3.69
N ASN A 189 4.37 23.51 3.86
CA ASN A 189 3.66 22.92 2.72
C ASN A 189 2.74 23.95 2.06
N PRO A 190 2.60 23.91 0.72
CA PRO A 190 1.56 24.65 0.03
C PRO A 190 0.16 24.18 0.47
N VAL A 191 -0.86 24.96 0.12
CA VAL A 191 -2.25 24.52 0.30
C VAL A 191 -2.47 23.30 -0.59
N ALA A 192 -2.95 22.21 -0.01
CA ALA A 192 -3.17 20.96 -0.74
C ALA A 192 -4.27 21.11 -1.80
N GLU A 193 -3.95 20.68 -3.01
CA GLU A 193 -4.89 20.63 -4.14
C GLU A 193 -5.72 19.35 -4.05
N VAL A 194 -6.78 19.23 -4.85
CA VAL A 194 -7.43 17.92 -5.05
C VAL A 194 -6.56 17.04 -5.93
N ARG A 195 -6.59 15.73 -5.71
CA ARG A 195 -6.10 14.78 -6.71
C ARG A 195 -7.18 14.62 -7.77
N GLU A 196 -6.80 14.82 -9.03
CA GLU A 196 -7.68 14.77 -10.18
C GLU A 196 -7.26 13.65 -11.13
N PHE A 197 -8.24 12.85 -11.54
CA PHE A 197 -8.08 11.75 -12.49
C PHE A 197 -9.13 11.91 -13.57
N THR A 198 -8.74 11.89 -14.84
CA THR A 198 -9.64 12.19 -15.96
C THR A 198 -9.73 11.06 -16.95
N ASP A 199 -10.83 11.00 -17.71
CA ASP A 199 -11.02 10.03 -18.80
C ASP A 199 -10.92 8.55 -18.33
N ILE A 200 -11.28 8.28 -17.07
CA ILE A 200 -11.27 6.92 -16.53
C ILE A 200 -12.38 6.12 -17.19
N LYS A 201 -12.06 4.93 -17.69
CA LYS A 201 -13.00 4.04 -18.36
C LYS A 201 -13.12 2.72 -17.62
N LEU A 202 -14.34 2.33 -17.28
CA LEU A 202 -14.65 1.00 -16.75
C LEU A 202 -15.64 0.28 -17.66
N PHE A 203 -15.40 -1.02 -17.88
CA PHE A 203 -16.22 -1.87 -18.75
C PHE A 203 -17.19 -2.72 -17.94
N ALA A 204 -18.36 -3.00 -18.53
CA ALA A 204 -19.31 -3.94 -17.95
C ALA A 204 -18.64 -5.32 -17.79
N PRO A 205 -18.86 -6.01 -16.66
CA PRO A 205 -18.11 -7.21 -16.31
C PRO A 205 -18.35 -8.38 -17.27
N ALA A 206 -17.27 -8.93 -17.82
CA ALA A 206 -17.27 -10.22 -18.50
C ALA A 206 -17.29 -11.37 -17.49
N GLN A 207 -17.94 -12.49 -17.83
CA GLN A 207 -17.99 -13.66 -16.94
C GLN A 207 -16.60 -14.24 -16.62
N ASP A 208 -15.66 -14.15 -17.56
CA ASP A 208 -14.27 -14.61 -17.41
C ASP A 208 -13.37 -13.60 -16.67
N GLY A 209 -13.94 -12.49 -16.21
CA GLY A 209 -13.22 -11.46 -15.45
C GLY A 209 -12.20 -10.64 -16.26
N SER A 210 -12.18 -10.78 -17.60
CA SER A 210 -11.19 -10.13 -18.48
C SER A 210 -11.40 -8.62 -18.69
N THR A 211 -12.45 -8.04 -18.12
CA THR A 211 -12.81 -6.63 -18.29
C THR A 211 -12.25 -5.77 -17.16
N GLU A 212 -11.76 -4.58 -17.51
CA GLU A 212 -11.34 -3.56 -16.55
C GLU A 212 -12.57 -2.91 -15.91
N SER A 213 -13.09 -3.52 -14.85
CA SER A 213 -14.37 -3.12 -14.24
C SER A 213 -14.23 -2.46 -12.88
N PHE A 214 -13.02 -2.43 -12.29
CA PHE A 214 -12.76 -1.84 -10.99
C PHE A 214 -11.75 -0.70 -11.07
N PHE A 215 -11.91 0.30 -10.22
CA PHE A 215 -11.00 1.44 -10.10
C PHE A 215 -10.41 1.54 -8.69
N SER A 216 -9.17 1.99 -8.59
CA SER A 216 -8.50 2.32 -7.35
C SER A 216 -8.13 3.80 -7.28
N LEU A 217 -8.63 4.47 -6.25
CA LEU A 217 -8.32 5.85 -5.87
C LEU A 217 -6.92 5.98 -5.24
N LEU A 218 -6.28 4.87 -4.90
CA LEU A 218 -4.92 4.85 -4.38
C LEU A 218 -3.92 5.27 -5.45
N ASN A 219 -4.01 4.70 -6.65
CA ASN A 219 -2.96 4.76 -7.67
C ASN A 219 -3.49 5.01 -9.09
N GLU A 220 -4.73 5.49 -9.23
CA GLU A 220 -5.36 5.79 -10.51
C GLU A 220 -5.42 4.57 -11.46
N THR A 221 -5.45 3.36 -10.92
CA THR A 221 -5.39 2.16 -11.76
C THR A 221 -6.77 1.55 -11.94
N VAL A 222 -7.10 1.27 -13.19
CA VAL A 222 -8.22 0.38 -13.55
C VAL A 222 -7.74 -1.06 -13.54
N TYR A 223 -8.57 -1.96 -13.01
CA TYR A 223 -8.21 -3.36 -12.81
C TYR A 223 -9.19 -4.28 -13.51
N ARG A 224 -8.62 -5.31 -14.15
CA ARG A 224 -9.38 -6.49 -14.53
C ARG A 224 -9.82 -7.28 -13.30
N ILE A 225 -10.92 -8.01 -13.42
CA ILE A 225 -11.46 -8.80 -12.32
C ILE A 225 -10.63 -10.07 -12.09
N ASP A 226 -10.08 -10.65 -13.17
CA ASP A 226 -9.25 -11.86 -13.14
C ASP A 226 -7.94 -11.69 -12.34
N VAL A 227 -7.42 -10.47 -12.21
CA VAL A 227 -6.25 -10.16 -11.36
C VAL A 227 -6.61 -9.90 -9.89
N GLY A 228 -7.89 -10.05 -9.54
CA GLY A 228 -8.41 -9.86 -8.19
C GLY A 228 -7.63 -10.56 -7.07
N PRO A 229 -7.13 -11.80 -7.22
CA PRO A 229 -6.37 -12.43 -6.14
C PRO A 229 -5.22 -11.58 -5.58
N GLU A 230 -4.55 -10.80 -6.43
CA GLU A 230 -3.47 -9.91 -6.01
C GLU A 230 -3.95 -8.47 -5.71
N PHE A 231 -5.02 -7.99 -6.36
CA PHE A 231 -5.38 -6.56 -6.28
C PHE A 231 -6.75 -6.23 -5.68
N ARG A 232 -7.58 -7.20 -5.34
CA ARG A 232 -8.97 -6.96 -4.87
C ARG A 232 -9.06 -6.03 -3.67
N ALA A 233 -8.05 -6.05 -2.80
CA ALA A 233 -7.96 -5.16 -1.63
C ALA A 233 -7.72 -3.68 -2.01
N PHE A 234 -7.28 -3.39 -3.24
CA PHE A 234 -7.01 -2.03 -3.71
C PHE A 234 -8.18 -1.42 -4.45
N TRP A 235 -9.10 -2.24 -4.96
CA TRP A 235 -10.29 -1.76 -5.64
C TRP A 235 -11.16 -1.00 -4.67
N ASP A 236 -11.60 0.21 -5.03
CA ASP A 236 -12.51 1.01 -4.19
C ASP A 236 -13.96 0.80 -4.60
N PHE A 237 -14.20 0.77 -5.91
CA PHE A 237 -15.50 0.51 -6.50
C PHE A 237 -15.37 -0.10 -7.89
N GLY A 238 -16.48 -0.67 -8.36
CA GLY A 238 -16.58 -1.19 -9.72
C GLY A 238 -17.82 -0.71 -10.44
N TYR A 239 -17.76 -0.74 -11.76
CA TYR A 239 -18.87 -0.49 -12.67
C TYR A 239 -19.56 -1.79 -13.07
N TYR A 240 -20.89 -1.75 -13.09
CA TYR A 240 -21.69 -2.78 -13.72
C TYR A 240 -22.93 -2.17 -14.40
N TYR A 241 -23.48 -2.94 -15.33
CA TYR A 241 -24.85 -2.78 -15.81
C TYR A 241 -25.64 -4.00 -15.32
N GLY A 242 -26.95 -3.88 -15.11
CA GLY A 242 -27.85 -4.85 -14.50
C GLY A 242 -28.93 -5.41 -15.46
N ALA A 243 -29.08 -6.75 -15.52
CA ALA A 243 -29.77 -7.49 -16.61
C ALA A 243 -30.88 -8.39 -16.08
N SER A 244 -30.66 -8.94 -14.90
CA SER A 244 -31.57 -9.88 -14.27
C SER A 244 -31.22 -10.04 -12.79
N GLY A 245 -32.05 -10.76 -12.04
CA GLY A 245 -31.76 -11.08 -10.64
C GLY A 245 -31.70 -9.83 -9.76
N ALA A 246 -30.67 -9.74 -8.91
CA ALA A 246 -30.50 -8.66 -7.95
C ALA A 246 -30.28 -7.29 -8.60
N SER A 247 -29.75 -7.28 -9.83
CA SER A 247 -29.42 -6.07 -10.59
C SER A 247 -30.42 -5.78 -11.72
N ALA A 248 -31.58 -6.44 -11.79
CA ALA A 248 -32.49 -6.34 -12.96
C ALA A 248 -32.89 -4.89 -13.34
N GLU A 249 -32.91 -3.97 -12.40
CA GLU A 249 -33.31 -2.56 -12.57
C GLU A 249 -32.15 -1.58 -12.38
N ASP A 250 -30.93 -2.09 -12.27
CA ASP A 250 -29.73 -1.29 -12.11
C ASP A 250 -29.11 -1.09 -13.49
N ASN A 251 -29.33 0.02 -14.18
CA ASN A 251 -28.59 0.28 -15.44
C ASN A 251 -27.13 0.62 -15.14
N ALA A 252 -26.51 1.59 -15.82
CA ALA A 252 -25.14 2.01 -15.50
C ALA A 252 -25.01 2.35 -14.00
N SER A 253 -24.18 1.61 -13.27
CA SER A 253 -24.17 1.63 -11.80
C SER A 253 -22.77 1.44 -11.24
N PHE A 254 -22.51 2.07 -10.09
CA PHE A 254 -21.33 1.79 -9.29
C PHE A 254 -21.72 1.09 -7.99
N ALA A 255 -20.86 0.18 -7.54
CA ALA A 255 -20.92 -0.38 -6.20
C ALA A 255 -19.51 -0.40 -5.60
N SER A 256 -19.41 -0.21 -4.28
CA SER A 256 -18.16 -0.41 -3.55
C SER A 256 -17.69 -1.84 -3.74
N THR A 257 -16.38 -2.08 -3.64
CA THR A 257 -15.82 -3.43 -3.76
C THR A 257 -16.45 -4.41 -2.76
N GLU A 258 -16.76 -3.95 -1.54
CA GLU A 258 -17.43 -4.77 -0.52
C GLU A 258 -18.87 -5.16 -0.87
N GLN A 259 -19.64 -4.30 -1.53
CA GLN A 259 -21.02 -4.59 -1.94
C GLN A 259 -21.16 -5.09 -3.38
N TYR A 260 -20.09 -5.12 -4.16
CA TYR A 260 -20.16 -5.34 -5.60
C TYR A 260 -20.81 -6.68 -5.96
N ASP A 261 -20.35 -7.79 -5.38
CA ASP A 261 -20.89 -9.13 -5.67
C ASP A 261 -22.39 -9.24 -5.37
N ALA A 262 -22.81 -8.72 -4.21
CA ALA A 262 -24.22 -8.70 -3.81
C ALA A 262 -25.07 -7.79 -4.69
N SER A 263 -24.49 -6.68 -5.17
CA SER A 263 -25.15 -5.69 -6.02
C SER A 263 -25.33 -6.19 -7.45
N PHE A 264 -24.25 -6.74 -8.02
CA PHE A 264 -24.24 -7.23 -9.40
C PHE A 264 -24.98 -8.56 -9.54
N GLY A 265 -24.69 -9.51 -8.66
CA GLY A 265 -25.44 -10.77 -8.51
C GLY A 265 -25.15 -11.85 -9.55
N PHE A 266 -24.11 -11.70 -10.38
CA PHE A 266 -23.64 -12.75 -11.30
C PHE A 266 -22.24 -13.22 -10.94
N ASP A 267 -21.98 -14.50 -11.17
CA ASP A 267 -20.65 -15.07 -10.95
C ASP A 267 -19.66 -14.58 -12.00
N VAL A 268 -18.53 -14.05 -11.53
CA VAL A 268 -17.41 -13.58 -12.36
C VAL A 268 -16.11 -14.13 -11.80
N GLU A 269 -15.25 -14.63 -12.69
CA GLU A 269 -13.92 -15.13 -12.30
C GLU A 269 -13.08 -14.03 -11.65
N GLY A 270 -12.40 -14.36 -10.54
CA GLY A 270 -11.54 -13.43 -9.79
C GLY A 270 -12.26 -12.49 -8.82
N LEU A 271 -13.59 -12.34 -8.94
CA LEU A 271 -14.39 -11.43 -8.09
C LEU A 271 -14.41 -11.88 -6.62
N LYS A 272 -14.46 -13.19 -6.38
CA LYS A 272 -14.41 -13.81 -5.05
C LYS A 272 -13.03 -14.41 -4.81
N PRO A 273 -12.58 -14.47 -3.53
CA PRO A 273 -11.31 -15.09 -3.21
C PRO A 273 -11.30 -16.58 -3.57
N GLY A 274 -10.17 -17.04 -4.10
CA GLY A 274 -9.90 -18.46 -4.33
C GLY A 274 -9.53 -19.18 -3.03
N ALA A 275 -9.59 -20.52 -3.04
CA ALA A 275 -9.25 -21.34 -1.87
C ALA A 275 -7.78 -21.21 -1.43
N GLU A 276 -6.88 -20.89 -2.36
CA GLU A 276 -5.42 -20.82 -2.15
C GLU A 276 -4.91 -19.36 -2.04
N GLU A 277 -5.81 -18.37 -2.05
CA GLU A 277 -5.43 -16.95 -1.97
C GLU A 277 -4.94 -16.59 -0.56
N GLU A 278 -3.79 -15.91 -0.49
CA GLU A 278 -3.19 -15.47 0.77
C GLU A 278 -4.19 -14.58 1.53
N ASN A 279 -4.47 -14.94 2.80
CA ASN A 279 -5.38 -14.21 3.67
C ASN A 279 -6.84 -14.06 3.16
N ALA A 280 -7.29 -14.89 2.22
CA ALA A 280 -8.67 -14.89 1.69
C ALA A 280 -9.77 -14.75 2.75
N ALA A 281 -9.66 -15.49 3.86
CA ALA A 281 -10.67 -15.52 4.92
C ALA A 281 -10.71 -14.25 5.80
N THR A 282 -9.66 -13.43 5.77
CA THR A 282 -9.53 -12.21 6.57
C THR A 282 -9.40 -10.95 5.73
N GLU A 283 -9.56 -11.07 4.41
CA GLU A 283 -9.47 -9.94 3.50
C GLU A 283 -10.68 -9.02 3.70
N THR A 284 -10.39 -7.76 4.01
CA THR A 284 -11.40 -6.72 4.15
C THR A 284 -11.40 -5.89 2.87
N LEU A 285 -12.54 -5.88 2.18
CA LEU A 285 -12.73 -5.13 0.94
C LEU A 285 -13.14 -3.69 1.25
N ASN A 286 -12.77 -2.78 0.36
CA ASN A 286 -13.02 -1.35 0.56
C ASN A 286 -14.50 -1.04 0.48
N LYS A 287 -14.90 -0.06 1.29
CA LYS A 287 -16.26 0.47 1.33
C LYS A 287 -16.20 1.89 0.79
N MET A 288 -17.18 2.22 0.00
CA MET A 288 -17.33 3.54 -0.58
C MET A 288 -18.81 3.88 -0.56
N PHE A 289 -19.14 5.08 -0.12
CA PHE A 289 -20.50 5.52 0.10
C PHE A 289 -20.83 6.61 -0.89
N PHE A 290 -21.88 6.41 -1.70
CA PHE A 290 -22.23 7.27 -2.82
C PHE A 290 -23.52 8.05 -2.56
N ALA A 291 -23.59 9.27 -3.09
CA ALA A 291 -24.82 10.04 -3.21
C ALA A 291 -24.78 10.89 -4.48
N THR A 292 -25.92 11.09 -5.13
CA THR A 292 -26.02 12.09 -6.21
C THR A 292 -25.87 13.47 -5.60
N SER A 293 -25.00 14.31 -6.16
CA SER A 293 -24.87 15.70 -5.71
C SER A 293 -26.13 16.48 -6.05
N THR A 294 -26.57 17.32 -5.12
CA THR A 294 -27.69 18.26 -5.33
C THR A 294 -27.23 19.71 -5.40
N THR A 295 -25.94 19.96 -5.15
CA THR A 295 -25.36 21.30 -5.02
C THR A 295 -24.23 21.56 -6.00
N ILE A 296 -23.62 20.51 -6.56
CA ILE A 296 -22.53 20.61 -7.52
C ILE A 296 -23.05 20.19 -8.89
N ASP A 297 -22.87 21.06 -9.88
CA ASP A 297 -23.05 20.74 -11.29
C ASP A 297 -21.68 20.55 -11.97
N VAL A 298 -21.68 20.27 -13.28
CA VAL A 298 -20.46 20.05 -14.07
C VAL A 298 -19.50 21.25 -14.00
N ALA A 299 -20.01 22.47 -14.08
CA ALA A 299 -19.15 23.65 -14.06
C ALA A 299 -18.52 23.88 -12.68
N ALA A 300 -19.29 23.62 -11.60
CA ALA A 300 -18.78 23.67 -10.24
C ALA A 300 -17.77 22.56 -9.96
N PHE A 301 -17.98 21.35 -10.49
CA PHE A 301 -17.00 20.25 -10.43
C PHE A 301 -15.68 20.68 -11.07
N ASP A 302 -15.72 21.24 -12.29
CA ASP A 302 -14.51 21.64 -13.03
C ASP A 302 -13.75 22.76 -12.30
N ALA A 303 -14.44 23.62 -11.55
CA ALA A 303 -13.85 24.73 -10.81
C ALA A 303 -13.16 24.34 -9.49
N ILE A 304 -13.47 23.17 -8.90
CA ILE A 304 -12.85 22.71 -7.65
C ILE A 304 -11.37 22.41 -7.90
N ALA A 305 -10.50 23.04 -7.11
CA ALA A 305 -9.05 22.86 -7.20
C ALA A 305 -8.41 22.50 -5.86
N LEU A 306 -9.04 22.87 -4.74
CA LEU A 306 -8.45 22.73 -3.41
C LEU A 306 -9.12 21.63 -2.59
N ASN A 307 -8.33 20.88 -1.83
CA ASN A 307 -8.80 19.83 -0.92
C ASN A 307 -9.93 20.33 0.02
N SER A 308 -9.79 21.55 0.53
CA SER A 308 -10.77 22.14 1.45
C SER A 308 -12.16 22.35 0.83
N GLU A 309 -12.25 22.47 -0.50
CA GLU A 309 -13.51 22.66 -1.20
C GLU A 309 -14.38 21.39 -1.22
N LEU A 310 -13.80 20.22 -0.94
CA LEU A 310 -14.54 18.95 -0.81
C LEU A 310 -15.11 18.71 0.59
N ASN A 311 -14.81 19.58 1.56
CA ASN A 311 -15.20 19.37 2.96
C ASN A 311 -16.71 19.37 3.22
N PHE A 312 -17.51 19.98 2.33
CA PHE A 312 -18.97 20.00 2.45
C PHE A 312 -19.60 18.60 2.28
N ILE A 313 -18.91 17.68 1.60
CA ILE A 313 -19.41 16.34 1.30
C ILE A 313 -19.61 15.58 2.61
N THR A 314 -20.76 14.95 2.73
CA THR A 314 -21.13 14.12 3.88
C THR A 314 -21.28 12.66 3.44
N SER A 315 -20.83 11.72 4.27
CA SER A 315 -20.98 10.30 3.96
C SER A 315 -22.45 9.93 3.84
N SER A 316 -22.80 9.25 2.75
CA SER A 316 -24.07 8.54 2.64
C SER A 316 -24.03 7.23 3.41
N SER A 317 -25.16 6.52 3.50
CA SER A 317 -25.23 5.14 3.98
C SER A 317 -25.24 4.11 2.85
N THR A 318 -25.19 4.55 1.60
CA THR A 318 -25.44 3.70 0.43
C THR A 318 -24.13 3.39 -0.27
N GLN A 319 -23.78 2.11 -0.35
CA GLN A 319 -22.56 1.65 -1.01
C GLN A 319 -22.74 1.30 -2.50
N LYS A 320 -23.84 1.79 -3.07
CA LYS A 320 -24.28 1.52 -4.44
C LYS A 320 -25.01 2.73 -4.97
N ILE A 321 -24.77 3.11 -6.22
CA ILE A 321 -25.51 4.14 -6.93
C ILE A 321 -25.83 3.62 -8.32
N THR A 322 -27.08 3.78 -8.74
CA THR A 322 -27.60 3.11 -9.93
C THR A 322 -28.25 4.07 -10.88
N ASN A 323 -28.39 3.64 -12.13
CA ASN A 323 -29.07 4.40 -13.18
C ASN A 323 -28.39 5.75 -13.46
N LEU A 324 -27.05 5.75 -13.44
CA LEU A 324 -26.22 6.90 -13.74
C LEU A 324 -26.45 7.38 -15.17
N SER A 325 -26.35 8.69 -15.36
CA SER A 325 -26.49 9.39 -16.63
C SER A 325 -25.29 10.31 -16.89
N VAL A 326 -25.00 10.58 -18.16
CA VAL A 326 -23.98 11.55 -18.55
C VAL A 326 -24.31 12.92 -17.97
N GLY A 327 -23.33 13.56 -17.33
CA GLY A 327 -23.48 14.82 -16.62
C GLY A 327 -23.86 14.70 -15.15
N ASP A 328 -24.12 13.48 -14.64
CA ASP A 328 -24.31 13.27 -13.22
C ASP A 328 -23.02 13.58 -12.44
N ILE A 329 -23.19 14.24 -11.30
CA ILE A 329 -22.13 14.44 -10.29
C ILE A 329 -22.47 13.59 -9.07
N ILE A 330 -21.52 12.76 -8.66
CA ILE A 330 -21.67 11.81 -7.57
C ILE A 330 -20.70 12.21 -6.47
N GLU A 331 -21.23 12.48 -5.28
CA GLU A 331 -20.47 12.64 -4.05
C GLU A 331 -20.11 11.27 -3.48
N PHE A 332 -18.90 11.14 -2.95
CA PHE A 332 -18.51 9.95 -2.24
C PHE A 332 -17.66 10.21 -1.00
N VAL A 333 -17.71 9.24 -0.09
CA VAL A 333 -16.75 9.10 1.02
C VAL A 333 -16.25 7.65 1.03
N ASP A 334 -14.94 7.45 1.07
CA ASP A 334 -14.33 6.12 1.18
C ASP A 334 -14.26 5.64 2.65
N ASN A 335 -13.85 4.39 2.87
CA ASN A 335 -13.71 3.84 4.22
C ASN A 335 -12.56 4.43 5.04
N TYR A 336 -11.67 5.20 4.43
CA TYR A 336 -10.60 5.94 5.09
C TYR A 336 -11.04 7.38 5.44
N GLY A 337 -12.25 7.78 5.05
CA GLY A 337 -12.84 9.09 5.31
C GLY A 337 -12.48 10.17 4.28
N LYS A 338 -11.79 9.82 3.19
CA LYS A 338 -11.50 10.75 2.09
C LYS A 338 -12.79 11.03 1.33
N LYS A 339 -12.98 12.30 0.99
CA LYS A 339 -14.16 12.78 0.28
C LYS A 339 -13.83 13.04 -1.19
N GLY A 340 -14.79 12.89 -2.07
CA GLY A 340 -14.58 13.23 -3.46
C GLY A 340 -15.84 13.29 -4.30
N LEU A 341 -15.64 13.65 -5.55
CA LEU A 341 -16.65 13.78 -6.57
C LEU A 341 -16.29 12.92 -7.78
N ILE A 342 -17.29 12.33 -8.41
CA ILE A 342 -17.19 11.67 -9.71
C ILE A 342 -18.11 12.41 -10.68
N LYS A 343 -17.62 12.75 -11.87
CA LYS A 343 -18.41 13.34 -12.97
C LYS A 343 -18.52 12.34 -14.10
N ILE A 344 -19.73 11.94 -14.48
CA ILE A 344 -19.93 11.00 -15.59
C ILE A 344 -19.83 11.73 -16.92
N THR A 345 -18.90 11.31 -17.78
CA THR A 345 -18.59 11.97 -19.05
C THR A 345 -19.13 11.22 -20.26
N ALA A 346 -19.18 9.88 -20.22
CA ALA A 346 -19.83 9.08 -21.26
C ALA A 346 -20.36 7.75 -20.71
N ILE A 347 -21.39 7.19 -21.38
CA ILE A 347 -21.91 5.85 -21.12
C ILE A 347 -22.22 5.19 -22.46
N GLU A 348 -21.64 4.02 -22.70
CA GLU A 348 -22.13 3.06 -23.70
C GLU A 348 -22.95 1.99 -22.96
N PRO A 349 -24.29 2.03 -23.06
CA PRO A 349 -25.15 1.19 -22.23
C PRO A 349 -25.16 -0.25 -22.70
N GLY A 350 -25.08 -1.18 -21.74
CA GLY A 350 -25.32 -2.59 -22.00
C GLY A 350 -24.44 -3.52 -21.17
N PHE A 351 -24.39 -4.77 -21.64
CA PHE A 351 -23.83 -5.93 -20.96
C PHE A 351 -22.70 -6.64 -21.69
N ASN A 352 -22.34 -6.10 -22.84
CA ASN A 352 -21.24 -6.63 -23.61
C ASN A 352 -19.93 -6.18 -22.97
N ASN A 353 -18.87 -6.97 -23.13
CA ASN A 353 -17.55 -6.67 -22.58
C ASN A 353 -16.92 -5.37 -23.11
N ASN A 354 -17.54 -4.74 -24.12
CA ASN A 354 -17.11 -3.45 -24.67
C ASN A 354 -17.99 -2.28 -24.22
N ASP A 355 -19.13 -2.54 -23.58
CA ASP A 355 -20.02 -1.50 -23.04
C ASP A 355 -19.36 -0.91 -21.79
N PHE A 356 -19.43 0.41 -21.61
CA PHE A 356 -18.56 1.12 -20.66
C PHE A 356 -19.21 2.35 -20.02
N ILE A 357 -18.57 2.82 -18.96
CA ILE A 357 -18.76 4.16 -18.40
C ILE A 357 -17.41 4.90 -18.38
N GLU A 358 -17.43 6.16 -18.79
CA GLU A 358 -16.30 7.10 -18.65
C GLU A 358 -16.64 8.16 -17.62
N PHE A 359 -15.65 8.56 -16.82
CA PHE A 359 -15.82 9.55 -15.78
C PHE A 359 -14.51 10.22 -15.36
N ASP A 360 -14.64 11.39 -14.73
CA ASP A 360 -13.56 12.09 -14.04
C ASP A 360 -13.76 11.99 -12.52
N VAL A 361 -12.67 12.04 -11.76
CA VAL A 361 -12.68 11.99 -10.30
C VAL A 361 -11.87 13.15 -9.71
N LYS A 362 -12.41 13.79 -8.68
CA LYS A 362 -11.68 14.71 -7.79
C LYS A 362 -11.79 14.22 -6.37
N ILE A 363 -10.66 13.96 -5.71
CA ILE A 363 -10.64 13.42 -4.34
C ILE A 363 -9.69 14.22 -3.45
N GLN A 364 -10.01 14.26 -2.16
CA GLN A 364 -9.07 14.72 -1.15
C GLN A 364 -7.77 13.89 -1.22
N PRO A 365 -6.60 14.54 -1.14
CA PRO A 365 -5.32 13.84 -0.98
C PRO A 365 -5.30 13.03 0.31
#